data_AF-A0A3R8S276-F1
#
_entry.id   AF-A0A3R8S276-F1
#
_cell.length_a   1.000
_cell.length_b   1.000
_cell.length_c   1.000
_cell.angle_alpha   90.00
_cell.angle_beta   90.00
_cell.angle_gamma   90.00
#
_symmetry.space_group_name_H-M   'P 1'
#
loop_
_entity.id
_entity.type
_entity.pdbx_description
1 polymer ?
#
loop_
_entity_poly.entity_id
_entity_poly.type
_entity_poly.pdbx_seq_one_letter_code
_entity_poly.pdbx_strand_id
1 'polypeptide(L)'
;MVLLPATMSWALAETRLEQRIAQAEAPHQALGKAEPRVSMHWARRLEQLGDDALNQQHLEKMREDVRKCAQGNREHGLPVKPVEEWPDRTYRVRTDSYVSSEASIVYAHGSTYLVNSKDCSLIEGEGRHITLRWSGGLCKANLIEKTTSGTCPGDLKSLSRPGKLGLRSAQGIPKPPHGMPVNPLLPRLTGEARTVADQTCDVVTNPLDPDGGTLCYARAVGFAGHGLAPAPQGTSLPLESRSKRGNVYRADAVQMNFAVSQEVFVPHLKGDFSVKPQQGNLR
;
A
#
# COMPACT_ATOMS: atom_id res chain seq x y z
N MET A 1 -5.17 -4.98 52.15
CA MET A 1 -3.94 -4.78 51.35
C MET A 1 -4.07 -5.67 50.12
N VAL A 2 -4.51 -5.10 49.00
CA VAL A 2 -4.81 -5.85 47.77
C VAL A 2 -3.58 -5.76 46.87
N LEU A 3 -2.92 -6.89 46.63
CA LEU A 3 -1.83 -7.01 45.66
C LEU A 3 -2.46 -7.10 44.25
N LEU A 4 -2.30 -6.04 43.46
CA LEU A 4 -2.57 -6.08 42.02
C LEU A 4 -1.43 -6.84 41.32
N PRO A 5 -1.71 -7.87 40.51
CA PRO A 5 -0.69 -8.52 39.71
C PRO A 5 -0.21 -7.55 38.64
N ALA A 6 1.10 -7.32 38.59
CA ALA A 6 1.74 -6.64 37.46
C ALA A 6 1.52 -7.51 36.21
N THR A 7 0.65 -7.07 35.30
CA THR A 7 0.63 -7.61 33.95
C THR A 7 1.95 -7.19 33.29
N MET A 8 2.92 -8.11 33.26
CA MET A 8 4.02 -8.02 32.31
C MET A 8 3.40 -8.06 30.92
N SER A 9 3.12 -6.88 30.35
CA SER A 9 2.99 -6.73 28.92
C SER A 9 4.34 -7.13 28.34
N TRP A 10 4.41 -8.35 27.79
CA TRP A 10 5.44 -8.70 26.86
C TRP A 10 5.30 -7.69 25.73
N ALA A 11 6.14 -6.65 25.75
CA ALA A 11 6.31 -5.80 24.59
C ALA A 11 6.73 -6.77 23.47
N LEU A 12 5.82 -7.03 22.55
CA LEU A 12 6.11 -7.78 21.34
C LEU A 12 7.33 -7.14 20.71
N ALA A 13 8.29 -7.96 20.28
CA ALA A 13 9.59 -7.51 19.82
C ALA A 13 9.44 -6.85 18.43
N GLU A 14 8.87 -5.65 18.42
CA GLU A 14 8.74 -4.83 17.23
C GLU A 14 10.03 -4.03 17.04
N THR A 15 10.68 -4.18 15.89
CA THR A 15 11.88 -3.38 15.57
C THR A 15 11.53 -1.90 15.55
N ARG A 16 12.52 -1.03 15.80
CA ARG A 16 12.31 0.43 15.68
C ARG A 16 11.82 0.84 14.29
N LEU A 17 12.20 0.11 13.23
CA LEU A 17 11.73 0.38 11.87
C LEU A 17 10.23 0.05 11.72
N GLU A 18 9.77 -1.10 12.21
CA GLU A 18 8.35 -1.47 12.20
C GLU A 18 7.49 -0.47 12.96
N GLN A 19 7.96 -0.01 14.13
CA GLN A 19 7.29 1.03 14.91
C GLN A 19 7.17 2.33 14.13
N ARG A 20 8.25 2.80 13.47
CA ARG A 20 8.22 4.02 12.65
C ARG A 20 7.23 3.93 11.50
N ILE A 21 7.15 2.78 10.83
CA ILE A 21 6.20 2.57 9.72
C ILE A 21 4.76 2.59 10.24
N ALA A 22 4.49 1.89 11.34
CA ALA A 22 3.16 1.84 11.95
C ALA A 22 2.69 3.23 12.39
N GLN A 23 3.59 4.02 13.01
CA GLN A 23 3.28 5.31 13.61
C GLN A 23 3.40 6.51 12.67
N ALA A 24 3.84 6.32 11.41
CA ALA A 24 4.03 7.43 10.48
C ALA A 24 2.77 8.30 10.33
N GLU A 25 2.90 9.60 10.15
CA GLU A 25 1.74 10.43 9.83
C GLU A 25 1.24 10.14 8.41
N ALA A 26 -0.06 10.25 8.17
CA ALA A 26 -0.57 10.21 6.80
C ALA A 26 -0.12 11.48 6.05
N PRO A 27 0.28 11.40 4.77
CA PRO A 27 0.78 12.54 4.02
C PRO A 27 -0.07 13.82 4.10
N HIS A 28 -1.39 13.70 4.08
CA HIS A 28 -2.28 14.86 4.18
C HIS A 28 -2.25 15.57 5.54
N GLN A 29 -1.85 14.89 6.63
CA GLN A 29 -1.77 15.48 7.97
C GLN A 29 -0.64 16.51 8.05
N ALA A 30 0.48 16.25 7.39
CA ALA A 30 1.64 17.14 7.34
C ALA A 30 1.43 18.38 6.45
N LEU A 31 0.50 18.33 5.50
CA LEU A 31 0.25 19.42 4.53
C LEU A 31 -0.70 20.52 5.07
N GLY A 32 -1.35 20.28 6.21
CA GLY A 32 -2.25 21.27 6.83
C GLY A 32 -3.41 21.72 5.92
N LYS A 33 -3.81 22.99 6.06
CA LYS A 33 -4.94 23.60 5.31
C LYS A 33 -4.48 24.37 4.05
N ALA A 34 -3.33 24.01 3.48
CA ALA A 34 -2.77 24.71 2.32
C ALA A 34 -3.68 24.59 1.07
N GLU A 35 -3.79 25.68 0.31
CA GLU A 35 -4.51 25.74 -0.97
C GLU A 35 -3.55 25.42 -2.15
N PRO A 36 -4.07 24.97 -3.31
CA PRO A 36 -5.47 24.66 -3.59
C PRO A 36 -5.92 23.35 -2.93
N ARG A 37 -7.17 23.31 -2.49
CA ARG A 37 -7.79 22.10 -1.91
C ARG A 37 -8.66 21.36 -2.92
N VAL A 38 -8.69 20.05 -2.79
CA VAL A 38 -9.47 19.14 -3.62
C VAL A 38 -10.17 18.09 -2.74
N SER A 39 -11.40 17.71 -3.12
CA SER A 39 -12.12 16.65 -2.41
C SER A 39 -11.52 15.28 -2.71
N MET A 40 -11.37 14.47 -1.66
CA MET A 40 -10.72 13.18 -1.70
C MET A 40 -11.43 12.11 -0.86
N HIS A 41 -11.12 10.86 -1.18
CA HIS A 41 -11.25 9.70 -0.31
C HIS A 41 -9.86 9.24 0.09
N TRP A 42 -9.68 8.83 1.34
CA TRP A 42 -8.42 8.31 1.86
C TRP A 42 -8.64 7.03 2.66
N ALA A 43 -7.76 6.05 2.47
CA ALA A 43 -7.64 4.89 3.34
C ALA A 43 -6.17 4.65 3.68
N ARG A 44 -5.92 4.40 4.97
CA ARG A 44 -4.70 3.74 5.42
C ARG A 44 -4.96 2.25 5.49
N ARG A 45 -4.02 1.46 5.00
CA ARG A 45 -4.03 0.00 5.06
C ARG A 45 -2.69 -0.50 5.57
N LEU A 46 -2.72 -1.50 6.43
CA LEU A 46 -1.55 -2.27 6.79
C LEU A 46 -1.58 -3.57 5.97
N GLU A 47 -0.56 -3.73 5.15
CA GLU A 47 -0.35 -4.90 4.32
C GLU A 47 0.38 -5.98 5.12
N GLN A 48 -0.22 -7.15 5.13
CA GLN A 48 0.33 -8.34 5.75
C GLN A 48 0.51 -9.41 4.67
N LEU A 49 1.76 -9.75 4.38
CA LEU A 49 2.06 -10.90 3.52
C LEU A 49 1.90 -12.19 4.34
N GLY A 50 1.04 -13.07 3.85
CA GLY A 50 0.65 -14.29 4.54
C GLY A 50 -0.30 -14.07 5.70
N ASP A 51 -0.82 -15.18 6.20
CA ASP A 51 -1.39 -15.22 7.55
C ASP A 51 -0.27 -15.24 8.60
N ASP A 52 -0.64 -15.16 9.88
CA ASP A 52 0.33 -15.15 10.97
C ASP A 52 1.17 -16.43 11.00
N ALA A 53 0.62 -17.58 10.59
CA ALA A 53 1.35 -18.84 10.53
C ALA A 53 2.46 -18.81 9.47
N LEU A 54 2.16 -18.33 8.26
CA LEU A 54 3.15 -18.17 7.20
C LEU A 54 4.22 -17.13 7.59
N ASN A 55 3.84 -16.04 8.26
CA ASN A 55 4.82 -15.08 8.79
C ASN A 55 5.75 -15.72 9.83
N GLN A 56 5.21 -16.50 10.77
CA GLN A 56 6.04 -17.23 11.74
C GLN A 56 7.01 -18.20 11.06
N GLN A 57 6.54 -18.94 10.04
CA GLN A 57 7.41 -19.80 9.25
C GLN A 57 8.56 -19.01 8.58
N HIS A 58 8.27 -17.83 8.02
CA HIS A 58 9.30 -16.98 7.43
C HIS A 58 10.29 -16.43 8.48
N LEU A 59 9.82 -16.06 9.67
CA LEU A 59 10.69 -15.62 10.77
C LEU A 59 11.57 -16.74 11.30
N GLU A 60 11.02 -17.94 11.47
CA GLU A 60 11.78 -19.13 11.87
C GLU A 60 12.87 -19.45 10.86
N LYS A 61 12.53 -19.42 9.57
CA LYS A 61 13.50 -19.58 8.49
C LYS A 61 14.60 -18.52 8.54
N MET A 62 14.25 -17.25 8.75
CA MET A 62 15.23 -16.17 8.89
C MET A 62 16.15 -16.39 10.10
N ARG A 63 15.61 -16.84 11.23
CA ARG A 63 16.38 -17.22 12.43
C ARG A 63 17.34 -18.38 12.14
N GLU A 64 16.87 -19.39 11.40
CA GLU A 64 17.71 -20.50 10.97
C GLU A 64 18.84 -20.04 10.04
N ASP A 65 18.55 -19.18 9.06
CA ASP A 65 19.53 -18.65 8.12
C ASP A 65 20.62 -17.84 8.85
N VAL A 66 20.26 -17.02 9.86
CA VAL A 66 21.21 -16.33 10.75
C VAL A 66 22.06 -17.32 11.55
N ARG A 67 21.46 -18.37 12.13
CA ARG A 67 22.21 -19.39 12.88
C ARG A 67 23.22 -20.12 12.01
N LYS A 68 22.82 -20.52 10.79
CA LYS A 68 23.69 -21.19 9.81
C LYS A 68 24.85 -20.28 9.40
N CYS A 69 24.57 -19.01 9.11
CA CYS A 69 25.61 -18.02 8.84
C CYS A 69 26.57 -17.91 10.02
N ALA A 70 26.05 -17.73 11.24
CA ALA A 70 26.86 -17.54 12.44
C ALA A 70 27.75 -18.76 12.72
N GLN A 71 27.24 -19.97 12.52
CA GLN A 71 28.02 -21.20 12.62
C GLN A 71 29.15 -21.20 11.58
N GLY A 72 28.82 -20.99 10.30
CA GLY A 72 29.81 -20.95 9.22
C GLY A 72 30.89 -19.90 9.46
N ASN A 73 30.53 -18.68 9.86
CA ASN A 73 31.50 -17.62 10.15
C ASN A 73 32.42 -17.98 11.32
N ARG A 74 31.88 -18.57 12.41
CA ARG A 74 32.70 -19.02 13.54
C ARG A 74 33.72 -20.10 13.13
N GLU A 75 33.29 -21.06 12.31
CA GLU A 75 34.17 -22.12 11.80
C GLU A 75 35.32 -21.58 10.94
N HIS A 76 35.10 -20.46 10.26
CA HIS A 76 36.10 -19.79 9.41
C HIS A 76 36.84 -18.63 10.10
N GLY A 77 36.64 -18.42 11.41
CA GLY A 77 37.25 -17.31 12.16
C GLY A 77 36.77 -15.91 11.70
N LEU A 78 35.61 -15.83 11.05
CA LEU A 78 35.00 -14.58 10.60
C LEU A 78 34.13 -13.94 11.70
N PRO A 79 33.90 -12.62 11.64
CA PRO A 79 33.05 -11.93 12.59
C PRO A 79 31.62 -12.48 12.64
N VAL A 80 31.03 -12.48 13.83
CA VAL A 80 29.60 -12.74 14.06
C VAL A 80 29.04 -11.69 14.99
N LYS A 81 28.03 -10.96 14.52
CA LYS A 81 27.28 -9.98 15.28
C LYS A 81 25.90 -10.55 15.65
N PRO A 82 25.58 -10.70 16.94
CA PRO A 82 24.26 -11.16 17.37
C PRO A 82 23.13 -10.23 16.91
N VAL A 83 21.96 -10.82 16.65
CA VAL A 83 20.72 -10.07 16.37
C VAL A 83 20.03 -9.79 17.70
N GLU A 84 20.04 -8.52 18.11
CA GLU A 84 19.45 -8.06 19.38
C GLU A 84 17.93 -7.89 19.28
N GLU A 85 17.46 -7.32 18.18
CA GLU A 85 16.04 -7.10 17.89
C GLU A 85 15.65 -7.94 16.67
N TRP A 86 14.63 -8.79 16.83
CA TRP A 86 14.04 -9.53 15.72
C TRP A 86 12.79 -8.80 15.25
N PRO A 87 12.51 -8.77 13.94
CA PRO A 87 11.26 -8.20 13.46
C PRO A 87 10.07 -9.07 13.85
N ASP A 88 8.92 -8.43 14.04
CA ASP A 88 7.63 -9.11 14.20
C ASP A 88 7.12 -9.67 12.87
N ARG A 89 7.53 -9.07 11.75
CA ARG A 89 7.24 -9.56 10.40
C ARG A 89 8.44 -9.44 9.47
N THR A 90 8.62 -10.45 8.61
CA THR A 90 9.69 -10.41 7.59
C THR A 90 9.45 -9.36 6.52
N TYR A 91 8.19 -8.93 6.37
CA TYR A 91 7.76 -7.85 5.51
C TYR A 91 6.57 -7.15 6.13
N ARG A 92 6.63 -5.82 6.19
CA ARG A 92 5.49 -4.98 6.55
C ARG A 92 5.42 -3.83 5.57
N VAL A 93 4.25 -3.57 5.03
CA VAL A 93 3.99 -2.35 4.26
C VAL A 93 2.77 -1.67 4.82
N ARG A 94 2.85 -0.37 5.00
CA ARG A 94 1.69 0.49 5.16
C ARG A 94 1.44 1.21 3.85
N THR A 95 0.19 1.27 3.43
CA THR A 95 -0.24 2.12 2.33
C THR A 95 -1.21 3.21 2.77
N ASP A 96 -1.00 4.43 2.28
CA ASP A 96 -1.97 5.53 2.37
C ASP A 96 -2.46 5.83 0.93
N SER A 97 -3.69 5.43 0.64
CA SER A 97 -4.30 5.57 -0.69
C SER A 97 -5.22 6.78 -0.72
N TYR A 98 -5.02 7.67 -1.68
CA TYR A 98 -5.82 8.87 -1.89
C TYR A 98 -6.46 8.81 -3.27
N VAL A 99 -7.72 9.17 -3.36
CA VAL A 99 -8.47 9.17 -4.60
C VAL A 99 -9.32 10.41 -4.70
N SER A 100 -9.21 11.15 -5.80
CA SER A 100 -10.04 12.29 -6.20
C SER A 100 -10.75 11.98 -7.53
N SER A 101 -11.51 12.93 -8.07
CA SER A 101 -12.08 12.81 -9.42
C SER A 101 -11.02 12.80 -10.53
N GLU A 102 -9.87 13.45 -10.31
CA GLU A 102 -8.86 13.69 -11.35
C GLU A 102 -7.62 12.79 -11.24
N ALA A 103 -7.31 12.33 -10.03
CA ALA A 103 -6.10 11.56 -9.75
C ALA A 103 -6.28 10.59 -8.57
N SER A 104 -5.50 9.51 -8.58
CA SER A 104 -5.26 8.65 -7.42
C SER A 104 -3.77 8.54 -7.13
N ILE A 105 -3.39 8.51 -5.86
CA ILE A 105 -2.02 8.27 -5.44
C ILE A 105 -1.99 7.28 -4.29
N VAL A 106 -1.06 6.34 -4.35
CA VAL A 106 -0.77 5.40 -3.26
C VAL A 106 0.62 5.71 -2.76
N TYR A 107 0.72 6.04 -1.47
CA TYR A 107 1.97 6.07 -0.73
C TYR A 107 2.18 4.71 -0.10
N ALA A 108 3.33 4.08 -0.32
CA ALA A 108 3.73 2.83 0.30
C ALA A 108 4.97 3.08 1.16
N HIS A 109 4.94 2.66 2.42
CA HIS A 109 6.06 2.71 3.36
C HIS A 109 6.24 1.32 3.94
N GLY A 110 7.40 0.70 3.71
CA GLY A 110 7.63 -0.68 4.10
C GLY A 110 9.02 -0.97 4.61
N SER A 111 9.11 -2.14 5.24
CA SER A 111 10.35 -2.75 5.71
C SER A 111 10.59 -4.10 5.06
N THR A 112 11.86 -4.39 4.84
CA THR A 112 12.40 -5.71 4.50
C THR A 112 13.59 -6.02 5.39
N TYR A 113 13.90 -7.30 5.56
CA TYR A 113 15.07 -7.73 6.33
C TYR A 113 15.87 -8.76 5.54
N LEU A 114 17.19 -8.59 5.51
CA LEU A 114 18.12 -9.50 4.85
C LEU A 114 19.21 -9.92 5.83
N VAL A 115 19.69 -11.16 5.74
CA VAL A 115 20.84 -11.60 6.52
C VAL A 115 22.12 -11.05 5.88
N ASN A 116 22.91 -10.31 6.65
CA ASN A 116 24.23 -9.85 6.23
C ASN A 116 25.19 -11.05 6.21
N SER A 117 25.69 -11.45 5.04
CA SER A 117 26.64 -12.57 4.97
C SER A 117 28.02 -12.26 5.58
N LYS A 118 28.35 -10.98 5.80
CA LYS A 118 29.68 -10.57 6.31
C LYS A 118 29.84 -10.80 7.81
N ASP A 119 28.78 -10.57 8.58
CA ASP A 119 28.79 -10.66 10.06
C ASP A 119 27.55 -11.33 10.64
N CYS A 120 26.66 -11.86 9.79
CA CYS A 120 25.43 -12.55 10.18
C CYS A 120 24.41 -11.70 10.94
N SER A 121 24.53 -10.37 10.93
CA SER A 121 23.49 -9.47 11.43
C SER A 121 22.28 -9.44 10.49
N LEU A 122 21.17 -8.83 10.93
CA LEU A 122 20.10 -8.42 10.03
C LEU A 122 20.40 -7.03 9.45
N ILE A 123 20.19 -6.87 8.16
CA ILE A 123 20.16 -5.60 7.44
C ILE A 123 18.70 -5.21 7.28
N GLU A 124 18.34 -4.06 7.83
CA GLU A 124 17.02 -3.47 7.64
C GLU A 124 16.99 -2.68 6.33
N GLY A 125 16.04 -2.99 5.46
CA GLY A 125 15.71 -2.22 4.28
C GLY A 125 14.44 -1.41 4.52
N GLU A 126 14.50 -0.10 4.32
CA GLU A 126 13.32 0.77 4.33
C GLU A 126 12.99 1.17 2.89
N GLY A 127 11.72 1.03 2.50
CA GLY A 127 11.20 1.46 1.21
C GLY A 127 10.11 2.51 1.38
N ARG A 128 10.20 3.63 0.65
CA ARG A 128 9.13 4.63 0.56
C ARG A 128 8.86 4.97 -0.88
N HIS A 129 7.68 4.64 -1.36
CA HIS A 129 7.31 4.78 -2.76
C HIS A 129 5.98 5.49 -2.91
N ILE A 130 5.80 6.16 -4.05
CA ILE A 130 4.49 6.62 -4.49
C ILE A 130 4.18 6.02 -5.85
N THR A 131 2.89 5.78 -6.08
CA THR A 131 2.35 5.55 -7.42
C THR A 131 1.18 6.50 -7.61
N LEU A 132 1.37 7.49 -8.48
CA LEU A 132 0.35 8.44 -8.91
C LEU A 132 -0.20 8.01 -10.27
N ARG A 133 -1.52 7.99 -10.39
CA ARG A 133 -2.24 7.81 -11.65
C ARG A 133 -3.19 8.96 -11.87
N TRP A 134 -3.14 9.55 -13.05
CA TRP A 134 -3.98 10.68 -13.45
C TRP A 134 -4.17 10.67 -14.97
N SER A 135 -4.91 11.63 -15.51
CA SER A 135 -5.22 11.70 -16.95
C SER A 135 -3.99 11.79 -17.87
N GLY A 136 -2.87 12.31 -17.39
CA GLY A 136 -1.60 12.38 -18.13
C GLY A 136 -0.71 11.14 -18.02
N GLY A 137 -1.07 10.15 -17.20
CA GLY A 137 -0.35 8.87 -17.13
C GLY A 137 -0.05 8.36 -15.73
N LEU A 138 1.00 7.52 -15.64
CA LEU A 138 1.48 6.90 -14.42
C LEU A 138 2.84 7.50 -14.02
N CYS A 139 2.92 8.02 -12.80
CA CYS A 139 4.16 8.48 -12.19
C CYS A 139 4.49 7.60 -10.99
N LYS A 140 5.74 7.16 -10.90
CA LYS A 140 6.26 6.45 -9.74
C LYS A 140 7.41 7.27 -9.16
N ALA A 141 7.51 7.34 -7.84
CA ALA A 141 8.68 7.91 -7.20
C ALA A 141 9.17 7.07 -6.03
N ASN A 142 10.49 7.04 -5.83
CA ASN A 142 11.13 6.61 -4.60
C ASN A 142 11.39 7.86 -3.75
N LEU A 143 10.74 7.94 -2.58
CA LEU A 143 10.83 9.09 -1.69
C LEU A 143 12.14 9.11 -0.87
N ILE A 144 12.81 7.97 -0.71
CA ILE A 144 14.12 7.89 -0.04
C ILE A 144 15.21 8.33 -1.00
N GLU A 145 15.28 7.70 -2.18
CA GLU A 145 16.28 8.03 -3.21
C GLU A 145 15.97 9.34 -3.95
N LYS A 146 14.79 9.93 -3.70
CA LYS A 146 14.29 11.11 -4.41
C LYS A 146 14.39 10.95 -5.93
N THR A 147 13.88 9.84 -6.43
CA THR A 147 13.87 9.57 -7.87
C THR A 147 12.46 9.35 -8.41
N THR A 148 12.21 9.76 -9.64
CA THR A 148 10.94 9.56 -10.35
C THR A 148 11.12 8.69 -11.60
N SER A 149 10.05 8.07 -12.04
CA SER A 149 9.96 7.35 -13.33
C SER A 149 8.53 7.39 -13.87
N GLY A 150 8.38 7.21 -15.19
CA GLY A 150 7.09 7.35 -15.87
C GLY A 150 6.76 8.81 -16.22
N THR A 151 5.48 9.13 -16.34
CA THR A 151 4.99 10.47 -16.71
C THR A 151 4.54 11.22 -15.46
N CYS A 152 5.44 12.02 -14.89
CA CYS A 152 5.18 12.81 -13.70
C CYS A 152 4.69 14.23 -14.03
N PRO A 153 3.67 14.74 -13.31
CA PRO A 153 3.19 16.10 -13.51
C PRO A 153 4.29 17.11 -13.14
N GLY A 154 4.47 18.14 -13.96
CA GLY A 154 5.43 19.22 -13.71
C GLY A 154 4.91 20.32 -12.79
N ASP A 155 3.59 20.39 -12.58
CA ASP A 155 2.94 21.35 -11.69
C ASP A 155 1.59 20.80 -11.18
N LEU A 156 0.96 21.51 -10.24
CA LEU A 156 -0.38 21.17 -9.73
C LEU A 156 -1.48 21.31 -10.79
N LYS A 157 -1.35 22.26 -11.73
CA LYS A 157 -2.37 22.55 -12.75
C LYS A 157 -2.55 21.42 -13.74
N SER A 158 -1.47 20.66 -13.99
CA SER A 158 -1.49 19.51 -14.87
C SER A 158 -2.44 18.43 -14.38
N LEU A 159 -2.60 18.25 -13.07
CA LEU A 159 -3.56 17.32 -12.47
C LEU A 159 -5.02 17.71 -12.72
N SER A 160 -5.30 19.00 -12.94
CA SER A 160 -6.67 19.53 -13.06
C SER A 160 -7.23 19.44 -14.48
N ARG A 161 -6.56 18.76 -15.42
CA ARG A 161 -7.08 18.55 -16.77
C ARG A 161 -8.10 17.40 -16.73
N PRO A 162 -9.39 17.67 -16.96
CA PRO A 162 -10.38 16.60 -17.05
C PRO A 162 -9.90 15.65 -18.13
N GLY A 163 -9.61 14.41 -17.74
CA GLY A 163 -9.39 13.37 -18.73
C GLY A 163 -10.62 13.33 -19.65
N LYS A 164 -10.43 13.15 -20.96
CA LYS A 164 -11.55 12.82 -21.87
C LYS A 164 -12.27 11.52 -21.49
N LEU A 165 -11.74 10.79 -20.51
CA LEU A 165 -12.37 9.70 -19.75
C LEU A 165 -13.26 10.21 -18.60
N GLY A 166 -13.85 11.40 -18.75
CA GLY A 166 -14.95 11.85 -17.90
C GLY A 166 -16.02 10.78 -17.90
N LEU A 167 -16.19 10.13 -16.76
CA LEU A 167 -17.25 9.15 -16.54
C LEU A 167 -18.57 9.80 -16.95
N ARG A 168 -19.25 9.17 -17.93
CA ARG A 168 -20.70 9.28 -18.05
C ARG A 168 -21.26 9.09 -16.64
N SER A 169 -22.07 10.05 -16.22
CA SER A 169 -22.83 10.04 -14.98
C SER A 169 -23.39 8.65 -14.67
N ALA A 170 -23.48 8.34 -13.38
CA ALA A 170 -24.03 7.12 -12.80
C ALA A 170 -25.54 6.90 -13.10
N GLN A 171 -25.89 6.82 -14.38
CA GLN A 171 -27.23 6.49 -14.86
C GLN A 171 -27.11 5.34 -15.86
N GLY A 172 -27.32 4.13 -15.34
CA GLY A 172 -27.67 2.93 -16.10
C GLY A 172 -26.54 2.26 -16.86
N ILE A 173 -25.93 1.23 -16.26
CA ILE A 173 -25.46 0.11 -17.08
C ILE A 173 -26.67 -0.81 -17.27
N PRO A 174 -27.06 -1.16 -18.52
CA PRO A 174 -27.99 -2.25 -18.73
C PRO A 174 -27.40 -3.53 -18.14
N LYS A 175 -28.22 -4.37 -17.48
CA LYS A 175 -27.80 -5.75 -17.17
C LYS A 175 -27.13 -6.35 -18.42
N PRO A 176 -25.95 -6.97 -18.31
CA PRO A 176 -25.29 -7.56 -19.47
C PRO A 176 -26.29 -8.52 -20.13
N PRO A 177 -26.52 -8.42 -21.45
CA PRO A 177 -27.38 -9.36 -22.14
C PRO A 177 -26.84 -10.78 -21.90
N HIS A 178 -27.74 -11.71 -21.54
CA HIS A 178 -27.39 -13.11 -21.35
C HIS A 178 -26.67 -13.62 -22.61
N GLY A 179 -25.43 -14.11 -22.47
CA GLY A 179 -24.69 -14.80 -23.54
C GLY A 179 -23.43 -14.12 -24.09
N MET A 180 -22.99 -12.96 -23.59
CA MET A 180 -21.67 -12.42 -24.00
C MET A 180 -20.50 -13.06 -23.23
N PRO A 181 -19.37 -13.35 -23.91
CA PRO A 181 -18.19 -13.91 -23.26
C PRO A 181 -17.65 -12.91 -22.23
N VAL A 182 -17.59 -13.35 -20.98
CA VAL A 182 -17.22 -12.48 -19.87
C VAL A 182 -15.70 -12.38 -19.83
N ASN A 183 -15.16 -11.17 -20.03
CA ASN A 183 -13.71 -10.93 -19.95
C ASN A 183 -13.20 -11.35 -18.54
N PRO A 184 -12.28 -12.33 -18.43
CA PRO A 184 -11.79 -12.81 -17.15
C PRO A 184 -10.93 -11.77 -16.39
N LEU A 185 -10.47 -10.72 -17.08
CA LEU A 185 -9.63 -9.67 -16.50
C LEU A 185 -10.43 -8.55 -15.82
N LEU A 186 -11.77 -8.60 -15.86
CA LEU A 186 -12.62 -7.61 -15.21
C LEU A 186 -13.13 -8.11 -13.85
N PRO A 187 -13.06 -7.28 -12.80
CA PRO A 187 -13.60 -7.58 -11.49
C PRO A 187 -15.12 -7.67 -11.58
N ARG A 188 -15.68 -8.66 -10.90
CA ARG A 188 -17.12 -8.91 -10.88
C ARG A 188 -17.62 -8.70 -9.46
N LEU A 189 -18.70 -7.96 -9.32
CA LEU A 189 -19.44 -7.86 -8.06
C LEU A 189 -19.87 -9.27 -7.63
N THR A 190 -19.57 -9.62 -6.38
CA THR A 190 -20.00 -10.90 -5.80
C THR A 190 -21.42 -10.83 -5.25
N GLY A 191 -21.94 -9.61 -5.04
CA GLY A 191 -23.20 -9.35 -4.34
C GLY A 191 -23.04 -9.29 -2.81
N GLU A 192 -21.84 -9.57 -2.30
CA GLU A 192 -21.50 -9.42 -0.88
C GLU A 192 -21.10 -7.98 -0.58
N ALA A 193 -21.49 -7.49 0.59
CA ALA A 193 -21.03 -6.24 1.16
C ALA A 193 -20.36 -6.49 2.51
N ARG A 194 -19.35 -5.69 2.85
CA ARG A 194 -18.65 -5.75 4.14
C ARG A 194 -18.52 -4.36 4.74
N THR A 195 -18.23 -4.32 6.04
CA THR A 195 -17.84 -3.09 6.74
C THR A 195 -16.36 -3.17 7.11
N VAL A 196 -15.60 -2.16 6.68
CA VAL A 196 -14.17 -2.01 6.96
C VAL A 196 -13.93 -0.57 7.42
N ALA A 197 -13.39 -0.41 8.63
CA ALA A 197 -13.16 0.91 9.26
C ALA A 197 -14.39 1.83 9.14
N ASP A 198 -15.55 1.32 9.58
CA ASP A 198 -16.86 1.98 9.57
C ASP A 198 -17.40 2.41 8.20
N GLN A 199 -16.78 1.94 7.10
CA GLN A 199 -17.26 2.16 5.74
C GLN A 199 -17.79 0.87 5.13
N THR A 200 -18.97 0.94 4.54
CA THR A 200 -19.51 -0.15 3.73
C THR A 200 -18.82 -0.22 2.37
N CYS A 201 -18.36 -1.41 2.00
CA CYS A 201 -17.74 -1.69 0.73
C CYS A 201 -18.41 -2.87 0.02
N ASP A 202 -18.43 -2.80 -1.30
CA ASP A 202 -18.92 -3.87 -2.16
C ASP A 202 -17.75 -4.79 -2.52
N VAL A 203 -17.96 -6.09 -2.36
CA VAL A 203 -16.94 -7.13 -2.61
C VAL A 203 -16.96 -7.52 -4.08
N VAL A 204 -15.77 -7.59 -4.68
CA VAL A 204 -15.55 -8.02 -6.05
C VAL A 204 -14.48 -9.08 -6.14
N THR A 205 -14.52 -9.87 -7.21
CA THR A 205 -13.42 -10.78 -7.55
C THR A 205 -12.15 -10.00 -7.85
N ASN A 206 -11.00 -10.50 -7.40
CA ASN A 206 -9.69 -9.95 -7.76
C ASN A 206 -9.14 -10.70 -9.00
N PRO A 207 -9.26 -10.16 -10.22
CA PRO A 207 -8.73 -10.82 -11.41
C PRO A 207 -7.20 -10.74 -11.52
N LEU A 208 -6.54 -9.91 -10.69
CA LEU A 208 -5.09 -9.75 -10.66
C LEU A 208 -4.41 -10.72 -9.69
N ASP A 209 -5.20 -11.44 -8.88
CA ASP A 209 -4.69 -12.50 -8.03
C ASP A 209 -4.72 -13.83 -8.80
N PRO A 210 -3.57 -14.42 -9.15
CA PRO A 210 -3.52 -15.63 -9.97
C PRO A 210 -4.20 -16.84 -9.30
N ASP A 211 -4.24 -16.89 -7.97
CA ASP A 211 -4.90 -17.96 -7.23
C ASP A 211 -6.37 -17.62 -6.93
N GLY A 212 -6.77 -16.40 -7.29
CA GLY A 212 -8.05 -15.80 -6.98
C GLY A 212 -8.07 -15.16 -5.60
N GLY A 213 -8.99 -14.22 -5.44
CA GLY A 213 -9.16 -13.44 -4.23
C GLY A 213 -10.34 -12.49 -4.35
N THR A 214 -10.50 -11.65 -3.35
CA THR A 214 -11.54 -10.61 -3.33
C THR A 214 -10.93 -9.24 -3.03
N LEU A 215 -11.51 -8.20 -3.61
CA LEU A 215 -11.27 -6.80 -3.27
C LEU A 215 -12.57 -6.24 -2.70
N CYS A 216 -12.49 -5.39 -1.68
CA CYS A 216 -13.63 -4.64 -1.16
C CYS A 216 -13.42 -3.16 -1.43
N TYR A 217 -14.30 -2.55 -2.24
CA TYR A 217 -14.21 -1.14 -2.59
C TYR A 217 -15.32 -0.33 -1.92
N ALA A 218 -14.97 0.79 -1.31
CA ALA A 218 -15.94 1.74 -0.78
C ALA A 218 -16.87 2.23 -1.91
N ARG A 219 -18.15 2.39 -1.58
CA ARG A 219 -19.10 3.07 -2.47
C ARG A 219 -18.68 4.52 -2.65
N ALA A 220 -18.77 5.00 -3.89
CA ALA A 220 -18.49 6.40 -4.20
C ALA A 220 -19.49 7.30 -3.49
N VAL A 221 -18.99 8.34 -2.82
CA VAL A 221 -19.81 9.39 -2.19
C VAL A 221 -19.26 10.72 -2.68
N GLY A 222 -20.09 11.50 -3.37
CA GLY A 222 -19.68 12.77 -3.98
C GLY A 222 -19.03 12.62 -5.37
N PHE A 223 -18.04 11.75 -5.53
CA PHE A 223 -17.41 11.49 -6.84
C PHE A 223 -16.97 10.02 -7.01
N ALA A 224 -16.93 9.55 -8.26
CA ALA A 224 -16.28 8.29 -8.60
C ALA A 224 -14.76 8.51 -8.66
N GLY A 225 -14.01 7.62 -8.03
CA GLY A 225 -12.57 7.79 -7.89
C GLY A 225 -11.80 7.61 -9.21
N HIS A 226 -10.77 8.43 -9.44
CA HIS A 226 -9.91 8.30 -10.60
C HIS A 226 -9.10 7.00 -10.56
N GLY A 227 -9.59 5.99 -11.29
CA GLY A 227 -8.82 4.89 -11.83
C GLY A 227 -7.90 4.14 -10.85
N LEU A 228 -8.42 3.50 -9.81
CA LEU A 228 -7.74 2.34 -9.22
C LEU A 228 -8.18 1.09 -9.98
N ALA A 229 -7.73 0.96 -11.24
CA ALA A 229 -8.13 -0.17 -12.05
C ALA A 229 -7.59 -1.49 -11.45
N PRO A 230 -8.42 -2.55 -11.36
CA PRO A 230 -9.79 -2.57 -11.84
C PRO A 230 -10.78 -2.38 -10.66
N ALA A 231 -11.56 -1.28 -10.71
CA ALA A 231 -12.61 -0.96 -9.74
C ALA A 231 -13.98 -0.95 -10.45
N PRO A 232 -15.05 -1.49 -9.83
CA PRO A 232 -16.40 -1.38 -10.38
C PRO A 232 -16.85 0.08 -10.52
N GLN A 233 -17.77 0.33 -11.46
CA GLN A 233 -18.39 1.65 -11.58
C GLN A 233 -19.11 2.02 -10.28
N GLY A 234 -19.02 3.29 -9.88
CA GLY A 234 -19.63 3.77 -8.63
C GLY A 234 -18.85 3.39 -7.36
N THR A 235 -17.63 2.87 -7.49
CA THR A 235 -16.71 2.66 -6.37
C THR A 235 -15.52 3.62 -6.48
N SER A 236 -14.84 3.89 -5.35
CA SER A 236 -13.77 4.89 -5.34
C SER A 236 -12.47 4.44 -4.67
N LEU A 237 -12.54 3.68 -3.57
CA LEU A 237 -11.38 3.44 -2.70
C LEU A 237 -11.30 1.97 -2.24
N PRO A 238 -10.19 1.25 -2.51
CA PRO A 238 -10.01 -0.12 -2.03
C PRO A 238 -9.78 -0.10 -0.51
N LEU A 239 -10.65 -0.78 0.22
CA LEU A 239 -10.58 -0.90 1.68
C LEU A 239 -10.00 -2.24 2.12
N GLU A 240 -10.25 -3.30 1.36
CA GLU A 240 -9.75 -4.63 1.70
C GLU A 240 -9.31 -5.39 0.44
N SER A 241 -8.30 -6.23 0.56
CA SER A 241 -7.95 -7.27 -0.40
C SER A 241 -7.68 -8.56 0.37
N ARG A 242 -8.21 -9.68 -0.11
CA ARG A 242 -7.96 -11.01 0.44
C ARG A 242 -7.56 -11.95 -0.68
N SER A 243 -6.38 -12.52 -0.58
CA SER A 243 -5.97 -13.63 -1.46
C SER A 243 -6.40 -14.97 -0.89
N LYS A 244 -6.54 -16.00 -1.73
CA LYS A 244 -6.72 -17.37 -1.25
C LYS A 244 -5.52 -17.94 -0.49
N ARG A 245 -4.33 -17.34 -0.64
CA ARG A 245 -3.11 -17.69 0.11
C ARG A 245 -3.03 -17.07 1.51
N GLY A 246 -4.10 -16.45 1.99
CA GLY A 246 -4.14 -15.85 3.33
C GLY A 246 -3.59 -14.43 3.43
N ASN A 247 -3.02 -13.85 2.35
CA ASN A 247 -2.69 -12.42 2.36
C ASN A 247 -3.95 -11.59 2.57
N VAL A 248 -3.95 -10.77 3.61
CA VAL A 248 -5.03 -9.82 3.92
C VAL A 248 -4.45 -8.42 3.98
N TYR A 249 -5.08 -7.53 3.22
CA TYR A 249 -4.82 -6.12 3.22
C TYR A 249 -6.10 -5.48 3.68
N ARG A 250 -6.12 -4.80 4.83
CA ARG A 250 -7.35 -4.23 5.38
C ARG A 250 -7.09 -2.81 5.85
N ALA A 251 -8.03 -1.93 5.57
CA ALA A 251 -7.97 -0.56 6.05
C ALA A 251 -8.23 -0.49 7.54
N ASP A 252 -7.36 0.24 8.24
CA ASP A 252 -7.45 0.54 9.67
C ASP A 252 -8.00 1.95 9.93
N ALA A 253 -7.86 2.85 8.96
CA ALA A 253 -8.45 4.18 8.96
C ALA A 253 -8.97 4.58 7.58
N VAL A 254 -10.14 5.20 7.53
CA VAL A 254 -10.78 5.66 6.28
C VAL A 254 -11.42 7.03 6.51
N GLN A 255 -11.27 7.92 5.53
CA GLN A 255 -12.00 9.19 5.47
C GLN A 255 -12.56 9.39 4.06
N MET A 256 -13.84 9.72 3.98
CA MET A 256 -14.55 9.89 2.72
C MET A 256 -14.96 11.34 2.52
N ASN A 257 -14.83 11.85 1.28
CA ASN A 257 -15.32 13.17 0.86
C ASN A 257 -14.80 14.30 1.76
N PHE A 258 -13.49 14.36 1.96
CA PHE A 258 -12.83 15.40 2.73
C PHE A 258 -11.88 16.21 1.85
N ALA A 259 -11.72 17.50 2.14
CA ALA A 259 -10.87 18.38 1.34
C ALA A 259 -9.45 18.42 1.92
N VAL A 260 -8.43 18.20 1.08
CA VAL A 260 -7.01 18.34 1.46
C VAL A 260 -6.24 19.10 0.39
N SER A 261 -5.04 19.56 0.72
CA SER A 261 -4.15 20.20 -0.25
C SER A 261 -3.87 19.28 -1.43
N GLN A 262 -3.98 19.80 -2.65
CA GLN A 262 -3.68 19.09 -3.88
C GLN A 262 -2.20 18.64 -3.97
N GLU A 263 -1.33 19.22 -3.15
CA GLU A 263 0.09 18.84 -3.03
C GLU A 263 0.30 17.38 -2.64
N VAL A 264 -0.70 16.74 -2.02
CA VAL A 264 -0.65 15.30 -1.72
C VAL A 264 -0.49 14.43 -2.97
N PHE A 265 -0.79 14.95 -4.17
CA PHE A 265 -0.58 14.21 -5.42
C PHE A 265 0.78 14.44 -6.07
N VAL A 266 1.57 15.42 -5.61
CA VAL A 266 2.83 15.83 -6.26
C VAL A 266 4.00 16.01 -5.27
N PRO A 267 4.25 15.04 -4.37
CA PRO A 267 5.34 15.18 -3.40
C PRO A 267 6.72 15.30 -4.08
N HIS A 268 6.86 14.81 -5.32
CA HIS A 268 8.10 14.91 -6.09
C HIS A 268 8.46 16.33 -6.52
N LEU A 269 7.49 17.27 -6.53
CA LEU A 269 7.77 18.67 -6.85
C LEU A 269 8.46 19.43 -5.72
N LYS A 270 8.52 18.87 -4.50
CA LYS A 270 9.04 19.55 -3.30
C LYS A 270 10.34 18.95 -2.72
N GLY A 271 11.18 18.29 -3.51
CA GLY A 271 12.31 17.58 -2.91
C GLY A 271 13.52 17.28 -3.77
N ASP A 272 13.79 18.08 -4.79
CA ASP A 272 14.94 17.91 -5.70
C ASP A 272 14.99 16.50 -6.32
N PHE A 273 13.84 16.02 -6.79
CA PHE A 273 13.74 14.68 -7.36
C PHE A 273 14.44 14.62 -8.72
N SER A 274 15.19 13.54 -8.96
CA SER A 274 15.82 13.27 -10.26
C SER A 274 15.03 12.22 -11.05
N VAL A 275 15.03 12.32 -12.38
CA VAL A 275 14.36 11.35 -13.25
C VAL A 275 15.29 10.17 -13.46
N LYS A 276 14.87 8.96 -13.08
CA LYS A 276 15.59 7.74 -13.47
C LYS A 276 15.34 7.47 -14.96
N PRO A 277 16.40 7.24 -15.76
CA PRO A 277 16.22 6.80 -17.13
C PRO A 277 15.42 5.49 -17.12
N GLN A 278 14.40 5.39 -17.98
CA GLN A 278 13.75 4.11 -18.21
C GLN A 278 14.83 3.15 -18.69
N GLN A 279 15.16 2.12 -17.90
CA GLN A 279 15.96 1.01 -18.41
C GLN A 279 15.13 0.39 -19.53
N GLY A 280 15.51 0.73 -20.77
CA GLY A 280 14.91 0.13 -21.96
C GLY A 280 15.07 -1.37 -21.84
N ASN A 281 13.96 -2.09 -22.07
CA ASN A 281 13.98 -3.53 -22.18
C ASN A 281 15.14 -3.94 -23.09
N LEU A 282 16.16 -4.57 -22.52
CA LEU A 282 17.02 -5.45 -23.30
C LEU A 282 16.09 -6.55 -23.83
N ARG A 283 15.81 -6.46 -25.12
CA ARG A 283 15.03 -7.44 -25.87
C ARG A 283 15.72 -8.79 -25.87
#